data_AF-A0A420WVB7-F1
#
_entry.id   AF-A0A420WVB7-F1
#
_cell.length_a   1.000
_cell.length_b   1.000
_cell.length_c   1.000
_cell.angle_alpha   90.00
_cell.angle_beta   90.00
_cell.angle_gamma   90.00
#
_symmetry.space_group_name_H-M   'P 1'
#
loop_
_entity.id
_entity.type
_entity.pdbx_description
1 polymer ?
#
loop_
_entity_poly.entity_id
_entity_poly.type
_entity_poly.pdbx_seq_one_letter_code
_entity_poly.pdbx_strand_id
1 'polypeptide(L)'
;MAGIDSSLAKCSRGCDHKCDTPTLRVPRTNTGEYAMSRKTAEGKPIVTCPHCNREVVWSTESAWRPFCSKRCKMIDLGAWADESHRIAGEPAMDEANLDSLIDQLERGGGSNK
;
A
#
# COMPACT_ATOMS: atom_id res chain seq x y z
N MET A 1 -0.77 49.76 -21.57
CA MET A 1 -0.27 48.58 -22.28
C MET A 1 0.66 47.80 -21.38
N ALA A 2 0.46 46.50 -21.25
CA ALA A 2 1.28 45.59 -20.46
C ALA A 2 2.66 45.39 -21.13
N GLY A 3 3.73 45.68 -20.39
CA GLY A 3 5.11 45.35 -20.76
C GLY A 3 5.54 44.13 -19.95
N ILE A 4 5.45 42.96 -20.56
CA ILE A 4 5.97 41.69 -20.10
C ILE A 4 7.48 41.65 -20.39
N ASP A 5 8.32 41.80 -19.36
CA ASP A 5 9.75 41.54 -19.52
C ASP A 5 10.04 40.06 -19.25
N SER A 6 10.44 39.42 -20.33
CA SER A 6 10.74 38.01 -20.50
C SER A 6 12.16 37.75 -20.00
N SER A 7 12.31 37.49 -18.70
CA SER A 7 13.60 37.00 -18.19
C SER A 7 13.69 35.49 -18.37
N LEU A 8 13.96 35.12 -19.62
CA LEU A 8 14.42 33.81 -20.06
C LEU A 8 15.71 33.46 -19.29
N ALA A 9 15.62 32.65 -18.24
CA ALA A 9 16.80 32.08 -17.59
C ALA A 9 17.41 31.03 -18.53
N LYS A 10 18.33 31.48 -19.39
CA LYS A 10 19.17 30.65 -20.23
C LYS A 10 20.10 29.82 -19.32
N CYS A 11 19.73 28.57 -19.07
CA CYS A 11 20.63 27.57 -18.49
C CYS A 11 21.62 27.13 -19.56
N SER A 12 22.72 27.87 -19.68
CA SER A 12 23.83 27.55 -20.59
C SER A 12 25.08 27.32 -19.76
N ARG A 13 25.30 26.04 -19.41
CA ARG A 13 26.60 25.40 -19.23
C ARG A 13 26.39 23.91 -18.93
N GLY A 14 27.15 23.06 -19.62
CA GLY A 14 27.01 21.61 -19.63
C GLY A 14 27.10 20.98 -18.25
N CYS A 15 26.14 20.10 -17.98
CA CYS A 15 26.14 19.16 -16.88
C CYS A 15 26.14 17.77 -17.51
N ASP A 16 27.34 17.20 -17.70
CA ASP A 16 27.50 15.79 -18.03
C ASP A 16 26.80 14.93 -16.97
N HIS A 17 25.83 14.15 -17.45
CA HIS A 17 25.21 12.98 -16.83
C HIS A 17 25.80 12.50 -15.49
N LYS A 18 25.34 13.10 -14.40
CA LYS A 18 25.06 12.40 -13.14
C LYS A 18 23.79 13.01 -12.56
N CYS A 19 22.67 12.35 -12.83
CA CYS A 19 21.52 12.42 -11.95
C CYS A 19 21.96 11.85 -10.59
N ASP A 20 22.51 12.71 -9.75
CA ASP A 20 22.58 12.48 -8.31
C ASP A 20 21.14 12.37 -7.82
N THR A 21 20.58 11.16 -7.92
CA THR A 21 19.46 10.80 -7.06
C THR A 21 19.96 11.04 -5.64
N PRO A 22 19.25 11.82 -4.81
CA PRO A 22 19.50 11.74 -3.39
C PRO A 22 19.13 10.31 -3.03
N THR A 23 20.12 9.44 -3.00
CA THR A 23 20.03 8.20 -2.25
C THR A 23 19.66 8.68 -0.86
N LEU A 24 18.39 8.52 -0.51
CA LEU A 24 17.91 8.58 0.87
C LEU A 24 18.72 7.53 1.60
N ARG A 25 19.94 7.91 2.02
CA ARG A 25 20.72 7.20 3.01
C ARG A 25 19.93 7.41 4.29
N VAL A 26 18.98 6.53 4.50
CA VAL A 26 18.39 6.31 5.82
C VAL A 26 19.58 5.98 6.73
N PRO A 27 19.87 6.77 7.78
CA PRO A 27 20.91 6.40 8.73
C PRO A 27 20.54 5.05 9.33
N ARG A 28 21.40 4.04 9.15
CA ARG A 28 21.27 2.73 9.78
C ARG A 28 21.50 2.92 11.28
N THR A 29 20.47 3.27 12.04
CA THR A 29 20.51 3.11 13.49
C THR A 29 20.50 1.62 13.78
N ASN A 30 21.62 1.12 14.33
CA ASN A 30 21.83 -0.27 14.74
C ASN A 30 21.21 -0.54 16.12
N THR A 31 19.92 -0.24 16.25
CA THR A 31 19.06 -0.86 17.25
C THR A 31 17.96 -1.55 16.46
N GLY A 32 17.61 -2.78 16.82
CA GLY A 32 16.52 -3.55 16.20
C GLY A 32 15.14 -2.95 16.49
N GLU A 33 15.00 -1.65 16.25
CA GLU A 33 13.85 -0.84 16.53
C GLU A 33 13.16 -0.57 15.20
N TYR A 34 12.30 -1.50 14.81
CA TYR A 34 11.32 -1.30 13.74
C TYR A 34 10.45 -0.09 14.15
N ALA A 35 10.89 1.11 13.78
CA ALA A 35 10.10 2.32 13.87
C ALA A 35 8.73 2.04 13.23
N MET A 36 7.63 2.42 13.92
CA MET A 36 6.24 2.62 13.42
C MET A 36 5.10 2.10 14.34
N SER A 37 5.31 1.82 15.62
CA SER A 37 4.15 1.62 16.53
C SER A 37 3.82 2.90 17.27
N ARG A 38 3.03 3.78 16.64
CA ARG A 38 2.38 4.91 17.34
C ARG A 38 1.46 4.31 18.41
N LYS A 39 1.75 4.58 19.69
CA LYS A 39 0.97 4.11 20.84
C LYS A 39 0.44 5.30 21.64
N THR A 40 -0.71 5.16 22.28
CA THR A 40 -1.20 6.13 23.27
C THR A 40 -0.38 6.06 24.55
N ALA A 41 -0.57 7.02 25.48
CA ALA A 41 0.06 6.99 26.81
C ALA A 41 -0.26 5.71 27.61
N GLU A 42 -1.42 5.10 27.34
CA GLU A 42 -1.85 3.81 27.94
C GLU A 42 -1.27 2.58 27.22
N GLY A 43 -0.36 2.77 26.27
CA GLY A 43 0.27 1.69 25.51
C GLY A 43 -0.63 1.04 24.44
N LYS A 44 -1.83 1.56 24.21
CA LYS A 44 -2.76 1.04 23.18
C LYS A 44 -2.25 1.43 21.78
N PRO A 45 -2.19 0.49 20.82
CA PRO A 45 -1.79 0.81 19.44
C PRO A 45 -2.71 1.84 18.80
N ILE A 46 -2.17 2.71 17.94
CA ILE A 46 -2.93 3.61 17.10
C ILE A 46 -2.84 3.11 15.66
N VAL A 47 -3.99 2.95 15.01
CA VAL A 47 -4.10 2.54 13.60
C VAL A 47 -4.74 3.66 12.78
N THR A 48 -4.45 3.68 11.48
CA THR A 48 -5.01 4.67 10.55
C THR A 48 -6.26 4.08 9.88
N CYS A 49 -7.35 4.83 9.87
CA CYS A 49 -8.56 4.46 9.13
C CYS A 49 -8.24 4.39 7.62
N PRO A 50 -8.44 3.26 6.94
CA PRO A 50 -8.03 3.11 5.54
C PRO A 50 -8.84 4.00 4.57
N HIS A 51 -10.06 4.37 4.95
CA HIS A 51 -10.95 5.14 4.08
C HIS A 51 -10.72 6.66 4.15
N CYS A 52 -10.40 7.22 5.32
CA CYS A 52 -10.30 8.67 5.52
C CYS A 52 -9.06 9.12 6.30
N ASN A 53 -8.14 8.19 6.56
CA ASN A 53 -6.84 8.41 7.19
C ASN A 53 -6.85 9.00 8.60
N ARG A 54 -8.00 9.00 9.28
CA ARG A 54 -8.09 9.40 10.70
C ARG A 54 -7.43 8.35 11.60
N GLU A 55 -6.71 8.80 12.62
CA GLU A 55 -6.15 7.93 13.65
C GLU A 55 -7.25 7.34 14.56
N VAL A 56 -7.12 6.05 14.88
CA VAL A 56 -8.05 5.29 15.71
C VAL A 56 -7.24 4.50 16.74
N VAL A 57 -7.57 4.68 18.03
CA VAL A 57 -6.96 3.92 19.11
C VAL A 57 -7.52 2.49 19.11
N TRP A 58 -6.65 1.49 19.25
CA TRP A 58 -7.03 0.09 19.37
C TRP A 58 -7.59 -0.23 20.78
N SER A 59 -8.78 0.31 21.12
CA SER A 59 -9.47 0.13 22.41
C SER A 59 -10.92 -0.33 22.24
N THR A 60 -11.48 -1.16 23.12
CA THR A 60 -12.87 -1.70 23.09
C THR A 60 -13.94 -0.67 22.72
N GLU A 61 -13.77 0.57 23.16
CA GLU A 61 -14.62 1.73 22.86
C GLU A 61 -14.73 2.07 21.36
N SER A 62 -13.67 1.82 20.58
CA SER A 62 -13.66 2.03 19.15
C SER A 62 -14.35 0.85 18.44
N ALA A 63 -15.68 0.81 18.45
CA ALA A 63 -16.46 -0.35 17.99
C ALA A 63 -16.20 -0.77 16.52
N TRP A 64 -15.72 0.15 15.68
CA TRP A 64 -15.58 -0.06 14.22
C TRP A 64 -14.13 -0.22 13.74
N ARG A 65 -13.17 -0.48 14.63
CA ARG A 65 -11.75 -0.66 14.26
C ARG A 65 -11.58 -1.65 13.10
N PRO A 66 -10.67 -1.37 12.13
CA PRO A 66 -9.74 -0.25 12.06
C PRO A 66 -10.35 1.09 11.59
N PHE A 67 -11.65 1.15 11.33
CA PHE A 67 -12.35 2.33 10.84
C PHE A 67 -12.72 3.29 11.98
N CYS A 68 -12.74 4.59 11.68
CA CYS A 68 -13.11 5.61 12.66
C CYS A 68 -14.63 5.69 12.92
N SER A 69 -15.46 5.07 12.07
CA SER A 69 -16.93 5.11 12.20
C SER A 69 -17.60 3.99 11.39
N LYS A 70 -18.88 3.71 11.70
CA LYS A 70 -19.73 2.81 10.92
C LYS A 70 -19.79 3.21 9.44
N ARG A 71 -19.86 4.52 9.15
CA ARG A 71 -19.91 5.04 7.78
C ARG A 71 -18.68 4.62 6.97
N CYS A 72 -17.48 4.82 7.51
CA CYS A 72 -16.25 4.45 6.81
C CYS A 72 -16.15 2.93 6.56
N LYS A 73 -16.62 2.10 7.50
CA LYS A 73 -16.73 0.65 7.30
C LYS A 73 -17.67 0.30 6.13
N MET A 74 -18.83 0.96 6.05
CA MET A 74 -19.80 0.68 5.00
C MET A 74 -19.32 1.13 3.62
N ILE A 75 -18.61 2.27 3.54
CA ILE A 75 -18.06 2.74 2.26
C ILE A 75 -16.96 1.79 1.76
N ASP A 76 -16.08 1.35 2.66
CA ASP A 76 -15.04 0.38 2.30
C ASP A 76 -15.65 -0.92 1.76
N LEU A 77 -16.69 -1.44 2.43
CA LEU A 77 -17.42 -2.62 1.97
C LEU A 77 -18.07 -2.39 0.59
N GLY A 78 -18.66 -1.21 0.36
CA GLY A 78 -19.23 -0.84 -0.93
C GLY A 78 -18.18 -0.82 -2.04
N ALA A 79 -16.99 -0.29 -1.76
CA ALA A 79 -15.90 -0.23 -2.74
C ALA A 79 -15.44 -1.62 -3.22
N TRP A 80 -15.51 -2.63 -2.36
CA TRP A 80 -15.25 -4.03 -2.72
C TRP A 80 -16.40 -4.64 -3.52
N ALA A 81 -17.65 -4.38 -3.13
CA ALA A 81 -18.82 -4.86 -3.86
C ALA A 81 -18.92 -4.28 -5.28
N ASP A 82 -18.50 -3.02 -5.45
CA ASP A 82 -18.48 -2.32 -6.74
C ASP A 82 -17.19 -2.57 -7.55
N GLU A 83 -16.34 -3.52 -7.12
CA GLU A 83 -15.06 -3.91 -7.77
C GLU A 83 -14.03 -2.77 -7.93
N SER A 84 -14.25 -1.62 -7.29
CA SER A 84 -13.32 -0.48 -7.31
C SER A 84 -12.04 -0.76 -6.52
N HIS A 85 -12.14 -1.58 -5.46
CA HIS A 85 -11.00 -2.20 -4.80
C HIS A 85 -10.67 -3.53 -5.46
N ARG A 86 -9.49 -3.60 -6.07
CA ARG A 86 -8.98 -4.80 -6.75
C ARG A 86 -7.52 -5.03 -6.42
N ILE A 87 -7.15 -6.30 -6.32
CA ILE A 87 -5.75 -6.72 -6.17
C ILE A 87 -5.25 -7.01 -7.57
N ALA A 88 -4.14 -6.38 -7.97
CA ALA A 88 -3.49 -6.71 -9.22
C ALA A 88 -2.91 -8.13 -9.14
N GLY A 89 -3.20 -8.95 -10.14
CA GLY A 89 -2.74 -10.33 -10.21
C GLY A 89 -2.82 -10.85 -11.63
N GLU A 90 -2.35 -12.08 -11.82
CA GLU A 90 -2.62 -12.83 -13.04
C GLU A 90 -4.14 -13.03 -13.18
N PRO A 91 -4.64 -13.13 -14.41
CA PRO A 91 -6.05 -13.43 -14.64
C PRO A 91 -6.45 -14.69 -13.86
N ALA A 92 -7.66 -14.68 -13.32
CA ALA A 92 -8.21 -15.86 -12.67
C ALA A 92 -8.16 -17.04 -13.67
N MET A 93 -7.66 -18.19 -13.20
CA MET A 93 -7.79 -19.43 -13.95
C MET A 93 -9.28 -19.73 -14.12
N ASP A 94 -9.67 -20.17 -15.32
CA ASP A 94 -11.03 -20.64 -15.55
C ASP A 94 -11.24 -22.04 -14.97
N GLU A 95 -12.51 -22.44 -14.89
CA GLU A 95 -12.91 -23.74 -14.33
C GLU A 95 -12.23 -24.91 -15.07
N ALA A 96 -12.08 -24.80 -16.40
CA ALA A 96 -11.46 -25.84 -17.22
C ALA A 96 -9.97 -26.03 -16.91
N ASN A 97 -9.23 -24.95 -16.68
CA ASN A 97 -7.83 -25.02 -16.28
C ASN A 97 -7.67 -25.57 -14.86
N LEU A 98 -8.59 -25.23 -13.95
CA LEU A 98 -8.60 -25.77 -12.59
C LEU A 98 -8.85 -27.28 -12.56
N ASP A 99 -9.86 -27.76 -13.31
CA ASP A 99 -10.18 -29.19 -13.41
C ASP A 99 -8.99 -29.99 -13.94
N SER A 100 -8.31 -29.48 -14.97
CA SER A 100 -7.11 -30.13 -15.52
C SER A 100 -5.98 -30.23 -14.49
N LEU A 101 -5.80 -29.22 -13.65
CA LEU A 101 -4.77 -29.21 -12.61
C LEU A 101 -5.08 -30.22 -11.50
N ILE A 102 -6.33 -30.33 -11.07
CA ILE A 102 -6.79 -31.33 -10.08
C ILE A 102 -6.52 -32.73 -10.61
N ASP A 103 -6.90 -32.98 -11.86
CA ASP A 103 -6.70 -34.24 -12.59
C ASP A 103 -5.23 -34.66 -12.68
N GLN A 104 -4.32 -33.70 -12.81
CA GLN A 104 -2.88 -33.95 -12.82
C GLN A 104 -2.36 -34.32 -11.43
N LEU A 105 -2.86 -33.65 -10.38
CA LEU A 105 -2.46 -33.91 -8.98
C LEU A 105 -2.95 -35.28 -8.49
N GLU A 106 -4.16 -35.69 -8.86
CA GLU A 106 -4.72 -36.99 -8.49
C GLU A 106 -3.99 -38.16 -9.17
N ARG A 107 -3.52 -37.95 -10.41
CA ARG A 107 -2.72 -38.95 -11.15
C ARG A 107 -1.25 -38.97 -10.73
N GLY A 108 -0.76 -37.89 -10.12
CA GLY A 108 0.65 -37.67 -9.76
C GLY A 108 1.10 -38.29 -8.43
N GLY A 109 0.25 -39.06 -7.74
CA GLY A 109 0.64 -39.84 -6.57
C GLY A 109 1.56 -41.02 -6.90
N GLY A 110 2.78 -40.79 -7.42
CA GLY A 110 3.76 -41.85 -7.57
C GLY A 110 4.92 -41.56 -8.51
N SER A 111 5.96 -40.88 -8.02
CA SER A 111 7.37 -41.20 -8.30
C SER A 111 8.29 -40.24 -7.57
N ASN A 112 8.55 -40.49 -6.29
CA ASN A 112 9.90 -40.24 -5.78
C ASN A 112 10.65 -41.56 -5.95
N LYS A 113 11.52 -41.62 -6.96
CA LYS A 113 12.60 -42.59 -7.05
C LYS A 113 13.87 -41.93 -6.55
#